data_AF-A0AAD8EKX1-F1
#
_entry.id   AF-A0AAD8EKX1-F1
#
_cell.length_a   1.000
_cell.length_b   1.000
_cell.length_c   1.000
_cell.angle_alpha   90.00
_cell.angle_beta   90.00
_cell.angle_gamma   90.00
#
_symmetry.space_group_name_H-M   'P 1'
#
loop_
_entity.id
_entity.type
_entity.pdbx_description
1 polymer ?
#
loop_
_entity_poly.entity_id
_entity_poly.type
_entity_poly.pdbx_seq_one_letter_code
_entity_poly.pdbx_strand_id
1 'polypeptide(L)'
;MLINEPVQRRIIVLGRILRNSFTPQLKTASVRQNVKLYSSEYHVTIGDVTKEVRPAKKPQYVPMKYLAIEPSQECLQHLRWMLQKDLLGQDMFLIGRPGPLRRQLAMQYLEMTGRELEYVALSRDTTEADLKQRREIQNGTATYFDQCAVRAAVEGRILVLEGIEKAERNVLPILNNLLENREMHLEDGRFLIPASRYDKLLKEHTKEELERWHLVRVNESFRVIALGIPVPKYLGNPLDPPLRSRFQARDISGHTFKATL
;
A
#
# COMPACT_ATOMS: atom_id res chain seq x y z
N MET A 1 35.20 -34.22 14.16
CA MET A 1 35.75 -33.30 13.15
C MET A 1 34.56 -32.66 12.43
N LEU A 2 34.05 -31.50 12.86
CA LEU A 2 34.35 -30.15 12.31
C LEU A 2 34.23 -30.17 10.76
N ILE A 3 33.26 -29.56 10.05
CA ILE A 3 32.89 -28.13 9.86
C ILE A 3 31.52 -28.11 9.10
N ASN A 4 30.38 -27.61 9.62
CA ASN A 4 29.77 -26.26 9.65
C ASN A 4 29.10 -25.67 8.36
N GLU A 5 27.78 -25.42 8.48
CA GLU A 5 26.91 -24.32 7.96
C GLU A 5 26.95 -23.87 6.48
N PRO A 6 25.80 -23.88 5.73
CA PRO A 6 24.99 -22.64 5.62
C PRO A 6 23.47 -22.80 5.31
N VAL A 7 22.84 -23.98 5.45
CA VAL A 7 21.44 -24.19 4.99
C VAL A 7 20.41 -24.25 6.13
N GLN A 8 20.84 -24.47 7.38
CA GLN A 8 19.95 -24.51 8.55
C GLN A 8 19.56 -23.12 9.11
N ARG A 9 20.17 -22.03 8.63
CA ARG A 9 19.89 -20.67 9.13
C ARG A 9 18.61 -20.03 8.58
N ARG A 10 18.00 -20.59 7.52
CA ARG A 10 16.86 -19.96 6.83
C ARG A 10 15.46 -20.25 7.38
N ILE A 11 15.33 -21.04 8.45
CA ILE A 11 14.03 -21.35 9.11
C ILE A 11 13.90 -20.69 10.50
N ILE A 12 14.98 -20.11 11.03
CA ILE A 12 14.98 -19.50 12.37
C ILE A 12 14.60 -18.00 12.33
N VAL A 13 14.88 -17.29 11.24
CA VAL A 13 14.70 -15.83 11.19
C VAL A 13 13.24 -15.40 10.98
N LEU A 14 12.46 -16.07 10.12
CA LEU A 14 11.01 -15.86 10.01
C LEU A 14 10.23 -16.44 11.20
N GLY A 15 10.81 -17.43 11.88
CA GLY A 15 10.25 -17.96 13.12
C GLY A 15 10.38 -17.01 14.30
N ARG A 16 11.41 -16.16 14.36
CA ARG A 16 11.66 -15.29 15.52
C ARG A 16 10.73 -14.09 15.60
N ILE A 17 10.20 -13.66 14.46
CA ILE A 17 9.20 -12.57 14.40
C ILE A 17 7.80 -13.06 14.81
N LEU A 18 7.56 -14.38 14.79
CA LEU A 18 6.24 -14.99 15.05
C LEU A 18 6.20 -16.02 16.20
N ARG A 19 7.30 -16.23 16.95
CA ARG A 19 7.37 -17.19 18.07
C ARG A 19 7.65 -16.52 19.41
N ASN A 20 6.67 -15.80 19.94
CA ASN A 20 6.56 -15.64 21.39
C ASN A 20 5.38 -16.41 22.00
N SER A 21 4.96 -17.47 21.32
CA SER A 21 4.08 -18.48 21.90
C SER A 21 4.35 -19.82 21.23
N PHE A 22 4.71 -20.81 22.05
CA PHE A 22 4.87 -22.25 21.77
C PHE A 22 6.22 -22.78 21.26
N THR A 23 6.89 -23.50 22.18
CA THR A 23 7.67 -24.74 21.97
C THR A 23 7.03 -25.83 22.86
N PRO A 24 7.39 -27.11 22.76
CA PRO A 24 7.84 -27.91 21.60
C PRO A 24 7.11 -29.28 21.51
N GLN A 25 7.21 -29.99 20.37
CA GLN A 25 7.51 -31.44 20.29
C GLN A 25 7.35 -31.98 18.85
N LEU A 26 8.38 -32.74 18.40
CA LEU A 26 8.39 -34.02 17.66
C LEU A 26 7.32 -34.27 16.56
N LYS A 27 7.51 -34.99 15.45
CA LYS A 27 8.59 -35.67 14.71
C LYS A 27 7.90 -36.13 13.41
N THR A 28 8.63 -36.14 12.30
CA THR A 28 8.45 -37.03 11.12
C THR A 28 7.03 -37.46 10.70
N ALA A 29 6.52 -36.95 9.56
CA ALA A 29 5.92 -37.79 8.51
C ALA A 29 5.55 -36.95 7.27
N SER A 30 5.74 -37.57 6.12
CA SER A 30 5.45 -37.13 4.76
C SER A 30 4.04 -36.58 4.56
N VAL A 31 3.91 -35.36 4.03
CA VAL A 31 2.72 -34.95 3.25
C VAL A 31 3.14 -33.95 2.17
N ARG A 32 3.11 -34.39 0.91
CA ARG A 32 2.89 -33.48 -0.22
C ARG A 32 1.56 -32.79 0.03
N GLN A 33 1.49 -31.47 0.19
CA GLN A 33 0.28 -30.69 -0.13
C GLN A 33 0.47 -29.20 0.11
N ASN A 34 0.02 -28.42 -0.87
CA ASN A 34 -0.70 -27.16 -0.75
C ASN A 34 -1.01 -26.74 0.70
N VAL A 35 -0.17 -25.90 1.31
CA VAL A 35 -0.54 -25.25 2.56
C VAL A 35 -1.25 -23.95 2.21
N LYS A 36 -2.55 -24.06 1.90
CA LYS A 36 -3.49 -22.98 2.19
C LYS A 36 -3.39 -22.73 3.69
N LEU A 37 -2.80 -21.62 4.10
CA LEU A 37 -2.81 -21.19 5.49
C LEU A 37 -4.24 -20.74 5.85
N TYR A 38 -5.04 -21.68 6.36
CA TYR A 38 -6.36 -21.46 6.95
C TYR A 38 -6.22 -20.96 8.41
N SER A 39 -5.45 -19.89 8.64
CA SER A 39 -5.57 -19.09 9.86
C SER A 39 -6.32 -17.83 9.48
N SER A 40 -7.50 -17.62 10.08
CA SER A 40 -8.38 -16.49 9.79
C SER A 40 -7.71 -15.15 10.03
N GLU A 41 -6.74 -15.08 10.95
CA GLU A 41 -5.97 -13.90 11.30
C GLU A 41 -4.53 -14.34 11.64
N TYR A 42 -3.53 -13.56 11.24
CA TYR A 42 -2.14 -13.72 11.71
C TYR A 42 -1.56 -12.37 12.06
N HIS A 43 -0.58 -12.34 12.96
CA HIS A 43 0.03 -11.08 13.40
C HIS A 43 1.37 -10.90 12.70
N VAL A 44 1.68 -9.67 12.30
CA VAL A 44 3.00 -9.28 11.81
C VAL A 44 3.64 -8.37 12.85
N THR A 45 4.83 -8.74 13.31
CA THR A 45 5.56 -7.97 14.32
C THR A 45 6.90 -7.51 13.75
N ILE A 46 7.26 -6.24 13.90
CA ILE A 46 8.61 -5.75 13.61
C ILE A 46 9.08 -4.91 14.79
N GLY A 47 10.06 -5.43 15.52
CA GLY A 47 10.50 -4.84 16.78
C GLY A 47 9.37 -4.86 17.81
N ASP A 48 8.96 -3.67 18.23
CA ASP A 48 7.89 -3.38 19.20
C ASP A 48 6.52 -3.11 18.57
N VAL A 49 6.41 -3.11 17.23
CA VAL A 49 5.15 -2.82 16.53
C VAL A 49 4.54 -4.11 16.02
N THR A 50 3.30 -4.39 16.43
CA THR A 50 2.52 -5.55 15.97
C THR A 50 1.24 -5.10 15.28
N LYS A 51 0.92 -5.72 14.15
CA LYS A 51 -0.31 -5.51 13.40
C LYS A 51 -1.02 -6.83 13.17
N GLU A 52 -2.31 -6.86 13.46
CA GLU A 52 -3.20 -7.94 13.03
C GLU A 52 -3.39 -7.85 11.51
N VAL A 53 -3.16 -8.98 10.83
CA VAL A 53 -3.31 -9.11 9.39
C VAL A 53 -4.50 -10.00 9.08
N ARG A 54 -5.39 -9.43 8.26
CA ARG A 54 -6.54 -10.12 7.69
C ARG A 54 -6.18 -10.64 6.30
N PRO A 55 -6.70 -11.81 5.90
CA PRO A 55 -6.50 -12.33 4.56
C PRO A 55 -7.10 -11.38 3.51
N ALA A 56 -6.38 -11.18 2.41
CA ALA A 56 -6.87 -10.43 1.26
C ALA A 56 -8.13 -11.09 0.68
N LYS A 57 -9.11 -10.27 0.27
CA LYS A 57 -10.31 -10.76 -0.42
C LYS A 57 -9.95 -11.33 -1.79
N LYS A 58 -9.01 -10.68 -2.46
CA LYS A 58 -8.51 -11.03 -3.79
C LYS A 58 -6.98 -11.17 -3.75
N PRO A 59 -6.46 -12.37 -3.42
CA PRO A 59 -5.02 -12.62 -3.27
C PRO A 59 -4.18 -12.25 -4.50
N GLN A 60 -4.77 -12.24 -5.70
CA GLN A 60 -4.08 -11.84 -6.93
C GLN A 60 -3.66 -10.37 -6.97
N TYR A 61 -4.22 -9.52 -6.10
CA TYR A 61 -3.80 -8.12 -5.94
C TYR A 61 -2.73 -7.96 -4.86
N VAL A 62 -2.29 -9.02 -4.19
CA VAL A 62 -1.18 -8.97 -3.23
C VAL A 62 0.12 -9.25 -3.97
N PRO A 63 1.14 -8.38 -3.87
CA PRO A 63 2.46 -8.65 -4.44
C PRO A 63 3.05 -9.95 -3.88
N MET A 64 3.81 -10.67 -4.70
CA MET A 64 4.50 -11.90 -4.31
C MET A 64 5.97 -11.83 -4.70
N LYS A 65 6.83 -12.55 -3.96
CA LYS A 65 8.28 -12.71 -4.21
C LYS A 65 9.12 -11.45 -3.95
N TYR A 66 8.64 -10.56 -3.09
CA TYR A 66 9.36 -9.38 -2.59
C TYR A 66 9.92 -9.57 -1.17
N LEU A 67 9.43 -10.54 -0.41
CA LEU A 67 9.99 -10.92 0.88
C LEU A 67 11.45 -11.39 0.74
N ALA A 68 12.37 -10.57 1.25
CA ALA A 68 13.77 -10.92 1.34
C ALA A 68 13.99 -12.03 2.38
N ILE A 69 14.86 -12.98 2.06
CA ILE A 69 15.20 -14.10 2.96
C ILE A 69 15.84 -13.57 4.26
N GLU A 70 16.70 -12.57 4.13
CA GLU A 70 17.35 -11.86 5.24
C GLU A 70 17.33 -10.36 4.92
N PRO A 71 16.29 -9.62 5.36
CA PRO A 71 16.26 -8.18 5.16
C PRO A 71 17.36 -7.51 5.99
N SER A 72 18.00 -6.48 5.43
CA SER A 72 18.95 -5.65 6.16
C SER A 72 18.27 -4.95 7.34
N GLN A 73 19.04 -4.58 8.37
CA GLN A 73 18.50 -3.83 9.51
C GLN A 73 17.86 -2.51 9.08
N GLU A 74 18.44 -1.83 8.08
CA GLU A 74 17.87 -0.63 7.48
C GLU A 74 16.50 -0.91 6.84
N CYS A 75 16.37 -2.00 6.07
CA CYS A 75 15.08 -2.44 5.52
C CYS A 75 14.04 -2.70 6.63
N LEU A 76 14.42 -3.40 7.70
CA LEU A 76 13.53 -3.64 8.84
C LEU A 76 13.10 -2.35 9.54
N GLN A 77 13.97 -1.35 9.67
CA GLN A 77 13.61 -0.04 10.23
C GLN A 77 12.58 0.68 9.36
N HIS A 78 12.71 0.61 8.03
CA HIS A 78 11.73 1.16 7.11
C HIS A 78 10.39 0.43 7.19
N LEU A 79 10.40 -0.91 7.17
CA LEU A 79 9.18 -1.72 7.27
C LEU A 79 8.48 -1.53 8.62
N ARG A 80 9.22 -1.44 9.73
CA ARG A 80 8.67 -1.10 11.05
C ARG A 80 7.98 0.26 11.02
N TRP A 81 8.63 1.27 10.45
CA TRP A 81 8.05 2.60 10.34
C TRP A 81 6.78 2.59 9.49
N MET A 82 6.77 1.88 8.35
CA MET A 82 5.58 1.73 7.51
C MET A 82 4.44 1.06 8.26
N LEU A 83 4.73 -0.01 9.01
CA LEU A 83 3.77 -0.71 9.85
C LEU A 83 3.13 0.21 10.90
N GLN A 84 3.96 1.01 11.57
CA GLN A 84 3.51 1.99 12.56
C GLN A 84 2.60 3.05 11.93
N LYS A 85 2.94 3.56 10.74
CA LYS A 85 2.15 4.59 10.05
C LYS A 85 0.81 4.07 9.54
N ASP A 86 0.78 2.85 9.02
CA ASP A 86 -0.47 2.21 8.61
C ASP A 86 -1.42 1.99 9.80
N LEU A 87 -0.91 1.52 10.95
CA LEU A 87 -1.70 1.39 12.19
C LEU A 87 -2.29 2.72 12.66
N LEU A 88 -1.54 3.82 12.51
CA LEU A 88 -2.01 5.17 12.83
C LEU A 88 -2.97 5.75 11.78
N GLY A 89 -3.22 5.04 10.68
CA GLY A 89 -4.09 5.49 9.61
C GLY A 89 -3.49 6.54 8.69
N GLN A 90 -2.15 6.68 8.67
CA GLN A 90 -1.45 7.75 7.98
C GLN A 90 -0.94 7.31 6.60
N ASP A 91 -1.08 8.19 5.60
CA ASP A 91 -0.50 7.98 4.27
C ASP A 91 1.02 8.19 4.29
N MET A 92 1.73 7.40 3.50
CA MET A 92 3.19 7.32 3.53
C MET A 92 3.80 7.90 2.27
N PHE A 93 4.94 8.56 2.41
CA PHE A 93 5.75 9.02 1.28
C PHE A 93 7.19 8.55 1.43
N LEU A 94 7.57 7.59 0.59
CA LEU A 94 8.93 7.05 0.53
C LEU A 94 9.75 7.88 -0.46
N ILE A 95 10.64 8.71 0.09
CA ILE A 95 11.52 9.60 -0.66
C ILE A 95 12.91 8.98 -0.71
N GLY A 96 13.59 9.05 -1.84
CA GLY A 96 14.94 8.49 -1.94
C GLY A 96 15.52 8.62 -3.33
N ARG A 97 16.75 8.13 -3.51
CA ARG A 97 17.42 8.18 -4.82
C ARG A 97 16.60 7.39 -5.87
N PRO A 98 16.68 7.77 -7.16
CA PRO A 98 16.19 6.94 -8.25
C PRO A 98 16.72 5.51 -8.12
N GLY A 99 15.83 4.52 -8.25
CA GLY A 99 16.17 3.11 -8.06
C GLY A 99 15.00 2.29 -7.52
N PRO A 100 15.16 0.95 -7.50
CA PRO A 100 14.07 0.02 -7.20
C PRO A 100 13.73 -0.07 -5.71
N LEU A 101 14.64 0.36 -4.82
CA LEU A 101 14.56 0.09 -3.38
C LEU A 101 13.24 0.57 -2.74
N ARG A 102 12.77 1.78 -3.06
CA ARG A 102 11.51 2.34 -2.55
C ARG A 102 10.30 1.48 -2.95
N ARG A 103 10.25 1.08 -4.22
CA ARG A 103 9.21 0.21 -4.74
C ARG A 103 9.30 -1.18 -4.11
N GLN A 104 10.50 -1.75 -4.00
CA GLN A 104 10.71 -3.05 -3.35
C GLN A 104 10.25 -3.05 -1.90
N LEU A 105 10.56 -2.01 -1.13
CA LEU A 105 10.08 -1.84 0.25
C LEU A 105 8.55 -1.77 0.31
N ALA A 106 7.92 -1.00 -0.57
CA ALA A 106 6.46 -0.92 -0.65
C ALA A 106 5.85 -2.29 -0.96
N MET A 107 6.35 -3.00 -1.98
CA MET A 107 5.83 -4.32 -2.33
C MET A 107 6.08 -5.36 -1.24
N GLN A 108 7.26 -5.34 -0.60
CA GLN A 108 7.60 -6.22 0.52
C GLN A 108 6.68 -5.98 1.72
N TYR A 109 6.36 -4.72 2.01
CA TYR A 109 5.39 -4.37 3.04
C TYR A 109 3.99 -4.93 2.75
N LEU A 110 3.52 -4.81 1.51
CA LEU A 110 2.20 -5.31 1.10
C LEU A 110 2.12 -6.84 1.12
N GLU A 111 3.16 -7.53 0.64
CA GLU A 111 3.25 -8.99 0.70
C GLU A 111 3.22 -9.48 2.15
N MET A 112 4.02 -8.85 3.03
CA MET A 112 4.09 -9.19 4.45
C MET A 112 2.76 -8.97 5.18
N THR A 113 2.06 -7.89 4.85
CA THR A 113 0.79 -7.51 5.50
C THR A 113 -0.45 -8.02 4.76
N GLY A 114 -0.28 -8.83 3.71
CA GLY A 114 -1.38 -9.37 2.92
C GLY A 114 -2.30 -8.30 2.32
N ARG A 115 -1.80 -7.09 2.06
CA ARG A 115 -2.61 -5.95 1.60
C ARG A 115 -2.70 -5.93 0.08
N GLU A 116 -3.92 -5.79 -0.42
CA GLU A 116 -4.18 -5.63 -1.86
C GLU A 116 -3.61 -4.30 -2.38
N LEU A 117 -3.07 -4.34 -3.60
CA LEU A 117 -2.40 -3.24 -4.28
C LEU A 117 -3.22 -2.73 -5.47
N GLU A 118 -3.29 -1.41 -5.61
CA GLU A 118 -3.52 -0.74 -6.90
C GLU A 118 -2.31 0.13 -7.18
N TYR A 119 -1.70 -0.03 -8.35
CA TYR A 119 -0.46 0.67 -8.71
C TYR A 119 -0.72 1.69 -9.81
N VAL A 120 -0.17 2.90 -9.65
CA VAL A 120 -0.21 3.97 -10.65
C VAL A 120 1.19 4.56 -10.80
N ALA A 121 1.69 4.57 -12.02
CA ALA A 121 2.89 5.32 -12.39
C ALA A 121 2.46 6.67 -12.98
N LEU A 122 2.79 7.74 -12.29
CA LEU A 122 2.51 9.11 -12.71
C LEU A 122 3.58 9.56 -13.72
N SER A 123 3.08 10.13 -14.80
CA SER A 123 3.86 10.73 -15.89
C SER A 123 3.23 12.08 -16.27
N ARG A 124 3.92 12.79 -17.16
CA ARG A 124 3.40 14.02 -17.76
C ARG A 124 2.16 13.81 -18.64
N ASP A 125 1.91 12.56 -19.03
CA ASP A 125 0.77 12.19 -19.86
C ASP A 125 -0.38 11.63 -19.02
N THR A 126 -0.22 11.53 -17.69
CA THR A 126 -1.28 11.01 -16.81
C THR A 126 -2.41 12.02 -16.72
N THR A 127 -3.62 11.57 -17.03
CA THR A 127 -4.82 12.39 -17.00
C THR A 127 -5.72 12.05 -15.81
N GLU A 128 -6.70 12.91 -15.57
CA GLU A 128 -7.77 12.67 -14.61
C GLU A 128 -8.51 11.34 -14.88
N ALA A 129 -8.71 11.01 -16.16
CA ALA A 129 -9.37 9.78 -16.58
C ALA A 129 -8.57 8.52 -16.26
N ASP A 130 -7.25 8.61 -16.04
CA ASP A 130 -6.40 7.47 -15.64
C ASP A 130 -6.49 7.18 -14.13
N LEU A 131 -6.90 8.16 -13.34
CA LEU A 131 -7.04 8.03 -11.88
C LEU A 131 -8.47 7.76 -11.44
N LYS A 132 -9.44 8.47 -12.04
CA LYS A 132 -10.85 8.41 -11.65
C LYS A 132 -11.59 7.34 -12.44
N GLN A 133 -12.01 7.70 -13.64
CA GLN A 133 -12.86 6.89 -14.50
C GLN A 133 -12.53 7.11 -15.96
N ARG A 134 -12.52 6.01 -16.70
CA ARG A 134 -12.39 6.04 -18.16
C ARG A 134 -13.75 5.79 -18.78
N ARG A 135 -14.16 6.68 -19.68
CA ARG A 135 -15.37 6.49 -20.48
C ARG A 135 -15.04 5.68 -21.73
N GLU A 136 -15.66 4.53 -21.88
CA GLU A 136 -15.49 3.66 -23.05
C GLU A 136 -16.85 3.36 -23.68
N ILE A 137 -16.87 3.26 -25.00
CA ILE A 137 -18.08 2.91 -25.75
C ILE A 137 -18.09 1.39 -25.92
N GLN A 138 -19.07 0.73 -25.33
CA GLN A 138 -19.32 -0.70 -25.51
C GLN A 138 -20.69 -0.88 -26.15
N ASN A 139 -20.73 -1.58 -27.29
CA ASN A 139 -21.96 -1.88 -28.02
C ASN A 139 -22.83 -0.63 -28.28
N GLY A 140 -22.21 0.50 -28.62
CA GLY A 140 -22.90 1.77 -28.89
C GLY A 140 -23.35 2.55 -27.64
N THR A 141 -23.09 2.05 -26.43
CA THR A 141 -23.42 2.73 -25.17
C THR A 141 -22.15 3.19 -24.46
N ALA A 142 -22.13 4.43 -23.96
CA ALA A 142 -21.04 4.94 -23.16
C ALA A 142 -21.12 4.36 -21.74
N THR A 143 -20.05 3.68 -21.33
CA THR A 143 -19.89 3.04 -20.03
C THR A 143 -18.67 3.62 -19.31
N TYR A 144 -18.78 3.83 -18.00
CA TYR A 144 -17.70 4.37 -17.18
C TYR A 144 -17.01 3.23 -16.41
N PHE A 145 -15.69 3.19 -16.48
CA PHE A 145 -14.86 2.19 -15.81
C PHE A 145 -14.06 2.82 -14.69
N ASP A 146 -14.18 2.27 -13.49
CA ASP A 146 -13.43 2.72 -12.31
C ASP A 146 -11.95 2.36 -12.44
N GLN A 147 -11.11 3.39 -12.31
CA GLN A 147 -9.66 3.27 -12.39
C GLN A 147 -9.02 3.08 -11.02
N CYS A 148 -7.69 3.03 -10.99
CA CYS A 148 -6.91 2.59 -9.84
C CYS A 148 -7.23 3.34 -8.55
N ALA A 149 -7.41 4.67 -8.58
CA ALA A 149 -7.64 5.44 -7.35
C ALA A 149 -9.04 5.16 -6.76
N VAL A 150 -10.05 5.06 -7.62
CA VAL A 150 -11.43 4.75 -7.22
C VAL A 150 -11.53 3.33 -6.69
N ARG A 151 -10.99 2.35 -7.42
CA ARG A 151 -10.98 0.94 -6.97
C ARG A 151 -10.26 0.80 -5.63
N ALA A 152 -9.13 1.47 -5.46
CA ALA A 152 -8.41 1.43 -4.20
C ALA A 152 -9.23 2.00 -3.03
N ALA A 153 -9.86 3.15 -3.24
CA ALA A 153 -10.68 3.83 -2.23
C ALA A 153 -11.91 2.99 -1.83
N VAL A 154 -12.63 2.41 -2.80
CA VAL A 154 -13.84 1.62 -2.55
C VAL A 154 -13.52 0.27 -1.92
N GLU A 155 -12.49 -0.42 -2.40
CA GLU A 155 -12.17 -1.79 -1.96
C GLU A 155 -11.27 -1.82 -0.70
N GLY A 156 -10.68 -0.68 -0.32
CA GLY A 156 -9.75 -0.59 0.82
C GLY A 156 -8.34 -1.06 0.51
N ARG A 157 -7.96 -1.03 -0.76
CA ARG A 157 -6.61 -1.39 -1.22
C ARG A 157 -5.61 -0.28 -0.88
N ILE A 158 -4.33 -0.62 -0.97
CA ILE A 158 -3.26 0.37 -0.91
C ILE A 158 -3.02 0.90 -2.31
N LEU A 159 -3.15 2.22 -2.48
CA LEU A 159 -2.79 2.91 -3.72
C LEU A 159 -1.31 3.27 -3.68
N VAL A 160 -0.50 2.66 -4.54
CA VAL A 160 0.90 3.03 -4.71
C VAL A 160 1.01 4.04 -5.86
N LEU A 161 1.39 5.27 -5.53
CA LEU A 161 1.63 6.35 -6.47
C LEU A 161 3.12 6.49 -6.73
N GLU A 162 3.58 6.12 -7.92
CA GLU A 162 4.99 6.27 -8.28
C GLU A 162 5.22 7.49 -9.15
N GLY A 163 6.28 8.23 -8.86
CA GLY A 163 6.68 9.38 -9.67
C GLY A 163 5.82 10.60 -9.40
N ILE A 164 5.44 10.83 -8.14
CA ILE A 164 4.60 11.98 -7.75
C ILE A 164 5.23 13.33 -8.14
N GLU A 165 6.56 13.40 -8.26
CA GLU A 165 7.27 14.57 -8.80
C GLU A 165 7.02 14.84 -10.29
N LYS A 166 6.46 13.88 -11.02
CA LYS A 166 6.14 13.97 -12.45
C LYS A 166 4.66 14.21 -12.72
N ALA A 167 3.84 14.30 -11.67
CA ALA A 167 2.41 14.51 -11.80
C ALA A 167 2.12 15.87 -12.46
N GLU A 168 1.19 15.86 -13.40
CA GLU A 168 0.70 17.08 -14.04
C GLU A 168 -0.23 17.89 -13.12
N ARG A 169 -0.32 19.19 -13.41
CA ARG A 169 -1.08 20.16 -12.60
C ARG A 169 -2.57 19.83 -12.51
N ASN A 170 -3.16 19.21 -13.54
CA ASN A 170 -4.56 18.80 -13.55
C ASN A 170 -4.84 17.62 -12.60
N VAL A 171 -3.83 16.80 -12.30
CA VAL A 171 -3.94 15.62 -11.44
C VAL A 171 -3.80 15.96 -9.95
N LEU A 172 -3.00 16.99 -9.61
CA LEU A 172 -2.70 17.35 -8.23
C LEU A 172 -3.93 17.69 -7.37
N PRO A 173 -4.95 18.44 -7.84
CA PRO A 173 -6.14 18.74 -7.05
C PRO A 173 -6.92 17.48 -6.66
N ILE A 174 -7.04 16.53 -7.59
CA ILE A 174 -7.75 15.26 -7.40
C ILE A 174 -7.05 14.43 -6.33
N LEU A 175 -5.72 14.30 -6.45
CA LEU A 175 -4.92 13.58 -5.45
C LEU A 175 -4.98 14.28 -4.09
N ASN A 176 -4.90 15.60 -4.05
CA ASN A 176 -4.95 16.36 -2.79
C ASN A 176 -6.28 16.14 -2.06
N ASN A 177 -7.42 16.21 -2.75
CA ASN A 177 -8.72 15.99 -2.12
C ASN A 177 -8.92 14.54 -1.64
N LEU A 178 -8.45 13.56 -2.44
CA LEU A 178 -8.50 12.15 -2.05
C LEU A 178 -7.61 11.84 -0.83
N LEU A 179 -6.45 12.49 -0.72
CA LEU A 179 -5.53 12.31 0.41
C LEU A 179 -6.02 13.04 1.66
N GLU A 180 -6.61 14.22 1.49
CA GLU A 180 -7.09 15.06 2.59
C GLU A 180 -8.42 14.58 3.16
N ASN A 181 -9.46 14.52 2.32
CA ASN A 181 -10.84 14.31 2.77
C ASN A 181 -11.35 12.89 2.50
N ARG A 182 -10.61 12.09 1.72
CA ARG A 182 -11.11 10.86 1.11
C ARG A 182 -12.34 11.14 0.23
N GLU A 183 -12.34 12.29 -0.45
CA GLU A 183 -13.44 12.74 -1.30
C GLU A 183 -13.00 12.85 -2.76
N MET A 184 -13.90 12.47 -3.67
CA MET A 184 -13.65 12.52 -5.11
C MET A 184 -14.98 12.46 -5.87
N HIS A 185 -15.22 13.46 -6.73
CA HIS A 185 -16.34 13.45 -7.68
C HIS A 185 -16.04 12.50 -8.82
N LEU A 186 -16.99 11.71 -9.29
CA LEU A 186 -16.83 10.78 -10.42
C LEU A 186 -17.62 11.29 -11.63
N GLU A 187 -17.20 10.88 -12.83
CA GLU A 187 -17.79 11.34 -14.09
C GLU A 187 -19.19 10.76 -14.33
N ASP A 188 -19.49 9.63 -13.71
CA ASP A 188 -20.82 9.01 -13.71
C ASP A 188 -21.79 9.62 -12.67
N GLY A 189 -21.40 10.70 -12.00
CA GLY A 189 -22.21 11.40 -11.00
C GLY A 189 -22.06 10.86 -9.57
N ARG A 190 -21.30 9.78 -9.37
CA ARG A 190 -20.99 9.29 -8.02
C ARG A 190 -20.08 10.25 -7.27
N PHE A 191 -20.21 10.27 -5.94
CA PHE A 191 -19.34 11.05 -5.07
C PHE A 191 -18.78 10.17 -3.95
N LEU A 192 -17.46 10.01 -3.95
CA LEU A 192 -16.74 9.32 -2.88
C LEU A 192 -16.74 10.20 -1.63
N ILE A 193 -17.12 9.62 -0.49
CA ILE A 193 -17.09 10.27 0.83
C ILE A 193 -16.41 9.39 1.87
N PRO A 194 -15.77 9.97 2.90
CA PRO A 194 -15.11 9.20 3.95
C PRO A 194 -16.11 8.32 4.70
N ALA A 195 -15.65 7.12 5.09
CA ALA A 195 -16.39 6.16 5.91
C ALA A 195 -17.14 6.80 7.08
N SER A 196 -16.45 7.63 7.86
CA SER A 196 -17.02 8.29 9.03
C SER A 196 -18.21 9.21 8.73
N ARG A 197 -18.22 9.84 7.55
CA ARG A 197 -19.33 10.69 7.09
C ARG A 197 -20.46 9.85 6.53
N TYR A 198 -20.14 8.84 5.73
CA TYR A 198 -21.14 7.90 5.19
C TYR A 198 -21.89 7.18 6.32
N ASP A 199 -21.18 6.69 7.32
CA ASP A 199 -21.78 5.95 8.44
C ASP A 199 -22.62 6.84 9.37
N LYS A 200 -22.33 8.14 9.43
CA LYS A 200 -23.20 9.11 10.12
C LYS A 200 -24.51 9.31 9.34
N LEU A 201 -24.41 9.52 8.03
CA LEU A 201 -25.58 9.67 7.17
C LEU A 201 -26.46 8.42 7.18
N LEU A 202 -25.87 7.22 7.23
CA LEU A 202 -26.62 5.96 7.29
C LEU A 202 -27.43 5.78 8.59
N LYS A 203 -27.13 6.57 9.65
CA LYS A 203 -27.93 6.59 10.88
C LYS A 203 -29.16 7.50 10.75
N GLU A 204 -29.10 8.49 9.89
CA GLU A 204 -30.15 9.51 9.69
C GLU A 204 -31.03 9.19 8.47
N HIS A 205 -30.47 8.48 7.49
CA HIS A 205 -31.05 8.19 6.19
C HIS A 205 -30.93 6.71 5.83
N THR A 206 -31.83 6.23 4.98
CA THR A 206 -31.74 4.83 4.51
C THR A 206 -30.64 4.66 3.46
N LYS A 207 -30.17 3.43 3.26
CA LYS A 207 -29.15 3.14 2.27
C LYS A 207 -29.61 3.54 0.85
N GLU A 208 -30.89 3.35 0.55
CA GLU A 208 -31.50 3.70 -0.73
C GLU A 208 -31.53 5.21 -0.96
N GLU A 209 -31.65 6.03 0.09
CA GLU A 209 -31.50 7.48 0.00
C GLU A 209 -30.07 7.89 -0.37
N LEU A 210 -29.08 7.27 0.28
CA LEU A 210 -27.67 7.55 -0.02
C LEU A 210 -27.28 7.10 -1.44
N GLU A 211 -27.82 5.98 -1.90
CA GLU A 211 -27.65 5.49 -3.28
C GLU A 211 -28.31 6.43 -4.29
N ARG A 212 -29.48 7.01 -3.98
CA ARG A 212 -30.13 8.05 -4.80
C ARG A 212 -29.32 9.35 -4.87
N TRP A 213 -28.56 9.67 -3.84
CA TRP A 213 -27.60 10.78 -3.86
C TRP A 213 -26.26 10.41 -4.52
N HIS A 214 -26.14 9.19 -5.04
CA HIS A 214 -24.94 8.65 -5.65
C HIS A 214 -23.70 8.70 -4.74
N LEU A 215 -23.90 8.58 -3.43
CA LEU A 215 -22.81 8.58 -2.45
C LEU A 215 -22.14 7.21 -2.39
N VAL A 216 -20.81 7.21 -2.44
CA VAL A 216 -19.98 6.01 -2.36
C VAL A 216 -19.09 6.10 -1.13
N ARG A 217 -19.20 5.09 -0.26
CA ARG A 217 -18.37 4.98 0.95
C ARG A 217 -16.93 4.62 0.59
N VAL A 218 -15.97 5.45 0.98
CA VAL A 218 -14.55 5.08 0.98
C VAL A 218 -14.27 4.12 2.13
N ASN A 219 -13.50 3.07 1.86
CA ASN A 219 -13.14 2.07 2.85
C ASN A 219 -12.12 2.62 3.86
N GLU A 220 -12.32 2.34 5.15
CA GLU A 220 -11.43 2.80 6.23
C GLU A 220 -10.00 2.26 6.12
N SER A 221 -9.84 1.11 5.48
CA SER A 221 -8.53 0.51 5.24
C SER A 221 -7.77 1.21 4.11
N PHE A 222 -8.41 2.01 3.26
CA PHE A 222 -7.73 2.69 2.15
C PHE A 222 -6.55 3.54 2.63
N ARG A 223 -5.37 3.32 2.06
CA ARG A 223 -4.17 4.15 2.31
C ARG A 223 -3.41 4.38 1.03
N VAL A 224 -2.58 5.41 1.04
CA VAL A 224 -1.70 5.75 -0.07
C VAL A 224 -0.23 5.60 0.33
N ILE A 225 0.56 4.97 -0.55
CA ILE A 225 2.02 4.97 -0.48
C ILE A 225 2.54 5.72 -1.72
N ALA A 226 2.98 6.95 -1.52
CA ALA A 226 3.68 7.69 -2.56
C ALA A 226 5.15 7.28 -2.61
N LEU A 227 5.70 7.16 -3.82
CA LEU A 227 7.10 6.92 -4.11
C LEU A 227 7.61 8.09 -4.94
N GLY A 228 8.62 8.80 -4.45
CA GLY A 228 9.13 9.99 -5.13
C GLY A 228 10.59 10.25 -4.84
N ILE A 229 11.19 11.10 -5.65
CA ILE A 229 12.61 11.46 -5.55
C ILE A 229 12.77 12.86 -4.97
N PRO A 230 13.89 13.16 -4.29
CA PRO A 230 14.13 14.50 -3.79
C PRO A 230 14.40 15.47 -4.96
N VAL A 231 13.56 16.49 -5.08
CA VAL A 231 13.72 17.64 -6.00
C VAL A 231 14.17 18.84 -5.16
N PRO A 232 15.19 19.63 -5.55
CA PRO A 232 15.76 19.79 -6.90
C PRO A 232 16.94 18.85 -7.25
N LYS A 233 17.35 17.94 -6.35
CA LYS A 233 18.51 17.07 -6.61
C LYS A 233 18.36 16.20 -7.87
N TYR A 234 17.13 15.82 -8.20
CA TYR A 234 16.78 15.10 -9.42
C TYR A 234 15.72 15.85 -10.22
N LEU A 235 15.60 15.52 -11.51
CA LEU A 235 14.62 16.11 -12.42
C LEU A 235 13.19 15.78 -11.97
N GLY A 236 12.38 16.80 -11.75
CA GLY A 236 10.98 16.68 -11.39
C GLY A 236 10.44 18.03 -10.92
N ASN A 237 9.13 18.08 -10.67
CA ASN A 237 8.49 19.21 -10.04
C ASN A 237 8.56 19.03 -8.52
N PRO A 238 8.96 20.06 -7.75
CA PRO A 238 8.87 19.99 -6.31
C PRO A 238 7.40 19.83 -5.92
N LEU A 239 7.12 18.96 -4.94
CA LEU A 239 5.76 18.83 -4.44
C LEU A 239 5.32 20.12 -3.77
N ASP A 240 4.11 20.55 -4.11
CA ASP A 240 3.47 21.69 -3.47
C ASP A 240 3.37 21.46 -1.96
N PRO A 241 3.61 22.49 -1.12
CA PRO A 241 3.57 22.37 0.34
C PRO A 241 2.28 21.71 0.90
N PRO A 242 1.07 21.99 0.38
CA PRO A 242 -0.16 21.34 0.85
C PRO A 242 -0.13 19.83 0.63
N LEU A 243 0.22 19.37 -0.58
CA LEU A 243 0.26 17.96 -0.93
C LEU A 243 1.35 17.22 -0.14
N ARG A 244 2.53 17.84 -0.01
CA ARG A 244 3.65 17.28 0.77
C ARG A 244 3.25 17.04 2.23
N SER A 245 2.45 17.93 2.81
CA SER A 245 2.05 17.87 4.22
C SER A 245 0.99 16.81 4.51
N ARG A 246 0.35 16.22 3.47
CA ARG A 246 -0.59 15.09 3.63
C ARG A 246 0.09 13.76 3.91
N PHE A 247 1.37 13.66 3.60
CA PHE A 247 2.12 12.44 3.80
C PHE A 247 3.01 12.50 5.03
N GLN A 248 3.20 11.34 5.63
CA GLN A 248 4.34 11.09 6.51
C GLN A 248 5.52 10.70 5.63
N ALA A 249 6.58 11.51 5.61
CA ALA A 249 7.73 11.25 4.77
C ALA A 249 8.76 10.36 5.48
N ARG A 250 9.37 9.44 4.73
CA ARG A 250 10.53 8.67 5.15
C ARG A 250 11.60 8.73 4.06
N ASP A 251 12.80 9.15 4.43
CA ASP A 251 13.96 9.06 3.54
C ASP A 251 14.46 7.61 3.50
N ILE A 252 14.65 7.13 2.28
CA ILE A 252 15.17 5.83 1.89
C ILE A 252 16.51 6.10 1.21
N SER A 253 17.53 6.36 2.03
CA SER A 253 18.90 6.42 1.57
C SER A 253 19.34 5.03 1.11
N GLY A 254 19.90 4.91 -0.09
CA GLY A 254 20.59 3.68 -0.47
C GLY A 254 21.84 3.50 0.39
N HIS A 255 22.26 2.26 0.58
CA HIS A 255 23.50 1.93 1.31
C HIS A 255 24.62 2.86 0.86
N THR A 256 25.16 3.62 1.82
CA THR A 256 26.39 4.36 1.59
C THR A 256 27.46 3.29 1.39
N PHE A 257 27.98 3.15 0.17
CA PHE A 257 29.21 2.40 -0.03
C PHE A 257 30.26 3.11 0.84
N LYS A 258 30.61 2.53 1.99
CA LYS A 258 31.83 2.91 2.68
C LYS A 258 32.95 2.46 1.74
N ALA A 259 33.45 3.39 0.93
CA ALA A 259 34.77 3.19 0.33
C ALA A 259 35.72 3.08 1.51
N THR A 260 36.17 1.86 1.80
CA THR A 260 37.33 1.64 2.64
C THR A 260 38.49 2.31 1.91
N LEU A 261 38.85 3.52 2.37
CA LEU A 261 40.14 4.14 2.07
C LEU A 261 41.25 3.35 2.76
#